data_AF-A0A6A6TE97-F1
#
_entry.id   AF-A0A6A6TE97-F1
#
_cell.length_a   1.000
_cell.length_b   1.000
_cell.length_c   1.000
_cell.angle_alpha   90.00
_cell.angle_beta   90.00
_cell.angle_gamma   90.00
#
_symmetry.space_group_name_H-M   'P 1'
#
loop_
_entity.id
_entity.type
_entity.pdbx_description
1 polymer ?
#
loop_
_entity_poly.entity_id
_entity_poly.type
_entity_poly.pdbx_seq_one_letter_code
_entity_poly.pdbx_strand_id
1 'polypeptide(L)'
;MAFETLTLYANPPTNIVGTTLFLSYIASALYFISSIAVSLVGKYRALNGKPKNARDIRILVAFATVSFASLSYHMLKFLVISYSQWNVNRQFFGTRAGTGGPGDEGGWQGLWLRVWQWMLSSALFESFAKELVSDAPSTLVTQVALLGTWFWDVWIAGKATQRKLPKSQTIPYIALSQILPITLTASLFLLDTELSSSSSSSSPPLKTPKPPTQANTSATRTLTKSRARTLAATKLSFTLRTLLFNAALLLLPSFAPTPSFIPFVLLTRVMLLLPHLGQTRLAADDDWFSALTLSAGFVVANASLLAKGAGVLGVLGRVWGGGMAVRALGWDGVLAGGLAGGWGVR
;
A
#
# COMPACT_ATOMS: atom_id res chain seq x y z
N MET A 1 -34.56 -3.64 1.13
CA MET A 1 -34.52 -2.42 0.28
C MET A 1 -33.13 -1.82 0.12
N ALA A 2 -32.55 -1.06 1.07
CA ALA A 2 -31.26 -0.39 0.84
C ALA A 2 -30.09 -1.33 0.47
N PHE A 3 -30.03 -2.51 1.10
CA PHE A 3 -29.03 -3.54 0.79
C PHE A 3 -29.22 -4.17 -0.60
N GLU A 4 -30.47 -4.41 -1.03
CA GLU A 4 -30.77 -4.99 -2.34
C GLU A 4 -30.42 -4.02 -3.48
N THR A 5 -30.71 -2.72 -3.29
CA THR A 5 -30.31 -1.67 -4.24
C THR A 5 -28.79 -1.58 -4.36
N LEU A 6 -28.06 -1.64 -3.24
CA LEU A 6 -26.59 -1.65 -3.27
C LEU A 6 -26.06 -2.90 -3.98
N THR A 7 -26.69 -4.05 -3.76
CA THR A 7 -26.31 -5.33 -4.39
C THR A 7 -26.52 -5.27 -5.91
N LEU A 8 -27.58 -4.62 -6.39
CA LEU A 8 -27.84 -4.42 -7.83
C LEU A 8 -26.76 -3.58 -8.52
N TYR A 9 -26.28 -2.52 -7.84
CA TYR A 9 -25.24 -1.63 -8.38
C TYR A 9 -23.80 -2.10 -8.16
N ALA A 10 -23.60 -3.11 -7.32
CA ALA A 10 -22.29 -3.67 -6.99
C ALA A 10 -21.96 -4.96 -7.73
N ASN A 11 -22.92 -5.55 -8.46
CA ASN A 11 -22.74 -6.80 -9.18
C ASN A 11 -22.96 -6.63 -10.69
N PRO A 12 -22.27 -7.41 -11.54
CA PRO A 12 -22.58 -7.50 -12.95
C PRO A 12 -24.06 -7.84 -13.19
N PRO A 13 -24.70 -7.31 -14.25
CA PRO A 13 -24.11 -6.56 -15.37
C PRO A 13 -24.01 -5.03 -15.16
N THR A 14 -24.43 -4.51 -14.01
CA THR A 14 -24.48 -3.07 -13.68
C THR A 14 -23.57 -2.72 -12.51
N ASN A 15 -22.31 -3.18 -12.54
CA ASN A 15 -21.32 -2.98 -11.49
C ASN A 15 -20.76 -1.55 -11.47
N ILE A 16 -21.62 -0.57 -11.23
CA ILE A 16 -21.26 0.85 -11.16
C ILE A 16 -20.34 1.09 -9.97
N VAL A 17 -20.65 0.51 -8.80
CA VAL A 17 -19.86 0.72 -7.57
C VAL A 17 -18.44 0.20 -7.77
N GLY A 18 -18.28 -1.04 -8.25
CA GLY A 18 -16.95 -1.61 -8.51
C GLY A 18 -16.18 -0.86 -9.58
N THR A 19 -16.87 -0.41 -10.65
CA THR A 19 -16.27 0.41 -11.72
C THR A 19 -15.77 1.75 -11.19
N THR A 20 -16.59 2.45 -10.41
CA THR A 20 -16.21 3.74 -9.80
C THR A 20 -15.06 3.57 -8.83
N LEU A 21 -15.09 2.54 -7.97
CA LEU A 21 -13.98 2.25 -7.06
C LEU A 21 -12.68 1.98 -7.83
N PHE A 22 -12.73 1.15 -8.87
CA PHE A 22 -11.58 0.82 -9.69
C PHE A 22 -10.98 2.05 -10.39
N LEU A 23 -11.81 2.90 -11.02
CA LEU A 23 -11.34 4.14 -11.66
C LEU A 23 -10.80 5.15 -10.63
N SER A 24 -11.49 5.30 -9.50
CA SER A 24 -11.05 6.20 -8.43
C SER A 24 -9.68 5.78 -7.87
N TYR A 25 -9.42 4.47 -7.80
CA TYR A 25 -8.13 3.91 -7.38
C TYR A 25 -7.01 4.28 -8.35
N ILE A 26 -7.23 4.12 -9.66
CA ILE A 26 -6.26 4.51 -10.70
C ILE A 26 -6.01 6.01 -10.67
N ALA A 27 -7.06 6.83 -10.66
CA ALA A 27 -6.93 8.29 -10.65
C ALA A 27 -6.18 8.78 -9.40
N SER A 28 -6.51 8.22 -8.23
CA SER A 28 -5.84 8.55 -6.97
C SER A 28 -4.37 8.13 -6.98
N ALA A 29 -4.06 6.92 -7.47
CA ALA A 29 -2.69 6.45 -7.63
C ALA A 29 -1.86 7.43 -8.48
N LEU A 30 -2.34 7.79 -9.67
CA LEU A 30 -1.65 8.70 -10.56
C LEU A 30 -1.45 10.07 -9.91
N TYR A 31 -2.50 10.61 -9.28
CA TYR A 31 -2.42 11.88 -8.57
C TYR A 31 -1.33 11.88 -7.48
N PHE A 32 -1.32 10.88 -6.60
CA PHE A 32 -0.36 10.81 -5.50
C PHE A 32 1.07 10.56 -5.98
N ILE A 33 1.29 9.65 -6.95
CA ILE A 33 2.62 9.45 -7.55
C ILE A 33 3.12 10.76 -8.15
N SER A 34 2.31 11.43 -9.00
CA SER A 34 2.71 12.67 -9.65
C SER A 34 2.99 13.79 -8.64
N SER A 35 2.15 13.93 -7.63
CA SER A 35 2.34 14.92 -6.55
C SER A 35 3.66 14.69 -5.80
N ILE A 36 3.94 13.45 -5.41
CA ILE A 36 5.19 13.07 -4.74
C ILE A 36 6.39 13.30 -5.67
N ALA A 37 6.32 12.85 -6.93
CA ALA A 37 7.40 13.01 -7.90
C ALA A 37 7.75 14.49 -8.15
N VAL A 38 6.74 15.36 -8.32
CA VAL A 38 6.95 16.81 -8.47
C VAL A 38 7.61 17.40 -7.23
N SER A 39 7.17 17.01 -6.03
CA SER A 39 7.78 17.44 -4.77
C SER A 39 9.26 17.04 -4.68
N LEU A 40 9.57 15.77 -4.98
CA LEU A 40 10.93 15.23 -4.96
C LEU A 40 11.84 15.90 -5.99
N VAL A 41 11.35 16.16 -7.20
CA VAL A 41 12.09 16.92 -8.23
C VAL A 41 12.39 18.34 -7.75
N GLY A 42 11.42 19.00 -7.11
CA GLY A 42 11.63 20.32 -6.50
C GLY A 42 12.75 20.30 -5.45
N LYS A 43 12.74 19.31 -4.53
CA LYS A 43 13.78 19.13 -3.52
C LYS A 43 15.15 18.84 -4.13
N TYR A 44 15.22 17.98 -5.14
CA TYR A 44 16.46 17.66 -5.84
C TYR A 44 17.06 18.88 -6.54
N ARG A 45 16.23 19.68 -7.21
CA ARG A 45 16.66 20.93 -7.87
C ARG A 45 17.18 21.96 -6.87
N ALA A 46 16.56 22.07 -5.70
CA ALA A 46 17.02 22.96 -4.63
C ALA A 46 18.43 22.62 -4.10
N LEU A 47 18.89 21.38 -4.31
CA LEU A 47 20.25 20.93 -3.96
C LEU A 47 21.28 21.22 -5.07
N ASN A 48 20.91 21.94 -6.14
CA ASN A 48 21.75 22.19 -7.32
C ASN A 48 22.39 20.91 -7.91
N GLY A 49 21.70 19.77 -7.81
CA GLY A 49 22.17 18.49 -8.34
C GLY A 49 23.37 17.88 -7.61
N LYS A 50 23.73 18.38 -6.41
CA LYS A 50 24.85 17.86 -5.60
C LYS A 50 24.39 17.28 -4.26
N PRO A 51 23.54 16.24 -4.25
CA PRO A 51 23.16 15.60 -2.99
C PRO A 51 24.34 14.84 -2.37
N LYS A 52 24.44 14.87 -1.04
CA LYS A 52 25.49 14.15 -0.30
C LYS A 52 25.42 12.64 -0.53
N ASN A 53 24.22 12.09 -0.64
CA ASN A 53 23.96 10.66 -0.77
C ASN A 53 23.52 10.29 -2.20
N ALA A 54 24.25 10.76 -3.22
CA ALA A 54 23.90 10.57 -4.63
C ALA A 54 23.73 9.10 -5.03
N ARG A 55 24.56 8.19 -4.47
CA ARG A 55 24.46 6.74 -4.73
C ARG A 55 23.14 6.18 -4.22
N ASP A 56 22.79 6.47 -2.98
CA ASP A 56 21.58 5.98 -2.31
C ASP A 56 20.33 6.51 -3.03
N ILE A 57 20.33 7.79 -3.41
CA ILE A 57 19.27 8.39 -4.24
C ILE A 57 19.11 7.65 -5.57
N ARG A 58 20.20 7.36 -6.30
CA ARG A 58 20.13 6.62 -7.57
C ARG A 58 19.56 5.21 -7.39
N ILE A 59 19.96 4.52 -6.33
CA ILE A 59 19.45 3.18 -6.02
C ILE A 59 17.95 3.25 -5.71
N LEU A 60 17.51 4.19 -4.87
CA LEU A 60 16.09 4.36 -4.53
C LEU A 60 15.23 4.72 -5.74
N VAL A 61 15.75 5.58 -6.64
CA VAL A 61 15.09 5.88 -7.92
C VAL A 61 14.98 4.63 -8.79
N ALA A 62 16.02 3.80 -8.85
CA ALA A 62 15.98 2.53 -9.58
C ALA A 62 14.93 1.57 -8.99
N PHE A 63 14.89 1.39 -7.67
CA PHE A 63 13.86 0.59 -6.99
C PHE A 63 12.45 1.11 -7.27
N ALA A 64 12.23 2.42 -7.14
CA ALA A 64 10.93 3.04 -7.44
C ALA A 64 10.52 2.82 -8.90
N THR A 65 11.46 2.97 -9.84
CA THR A 65 11.20 2.81 -11.28
C THR A 65 10.88 1.36 -11.63
N VAL A 66 11.66 0.41 -11.12
CA VAL A 66 11.44 -1.02 -11.35
C VAL A 66 10.13 -1.48 -10.71
N SER A 67 9.83 -1.02 -9.48
CA SER A 67 8.57 -1.33 -8.80
C SER A 67 7.37 -0.77 -9.57
N PHE A 68 7.42 0.50 -10.01
CA PHE A 68 6.37 1.11 -10.81
C PHE A 68 6.18 0.41 -12.16
N ALA A 69 7.26 0.09 -12.87
CA ALA A 69 7.22 -0.58 -14.16
C ALA A 69 6.67 -2.01 -14.04
N SER A 70 7.12 -2.77 -13.06
CA SER A 70 6.63 -4.12 -12.77
C SER A 70 5.14 -4.11 -12.47
N LEU A 71 4.69 -3.23 -11.58
CA LEU A 71 3.28 -3.07 -11.26
C LEU A 71 2.45 -2.72 -12.50
N SER A 72 2.89 -1.69 -13.24
CA SER A 72 2.19 -1.20 -14.42
C SER A 72 2.05 -2.31 -15.47
N TYR A 73 3.11 -3.08 -15.70
CA TYR A 73 3.09 -4.23 -16.59
C TYR A 73 2.07 -5.29 -16.14
N HIS A 74 2.10 -5.69 -14.88
CA HIS A 74 1.22 -6.74 -14.39
C HIS A 74 -0.26 -6.31 -14.36
N MET A 75 -0.55 -5.09 -13.92
CA MET A 75 -1.91 -4.54 -13.93
C MET A 75 -2.44 -4.35 -15.34
N LEU A 76 -1.64 -3.79 -16.25
CA LEU A 76 -2.06 -3.61 -17.65
C LEU A 76 -2.36 -4.96 -18.31
N LYS A 77 -1.49 -5.95 -18.12
CA LYS A 77 -1.68 -7.29 -18.67
C LYS A 77 -2.92 -7.98 -18.08
N PHE A 78 -3.20 -7.81 -16.78
CA PHE A 78 -4.47 -8.28 -16.18
C PHE A 78 -5.70 -7.66 -16.87
N LEU A 79 -5.69 -6.33 -17.10
CA LEU A 79 -6.80 -5.63 -17.77
C LEU A 79 -6.97 -6.08 -19.22
N VAL A 80 -5.87 -6.24 -19.96
CA VAL A 80 -5.90 -6.73 -21.34
C VAL A 80 -6.47 -8.15 -21.43
N ILE A 81 -6.05 -9.06 -20.54
CA ILE A 81 -6.56 -10.43 -20.49
C ILE A 81 -8.05 -10.42 -20.17
N SER A 82 -8.47 -9.67 -19.14
CA SER A 82 -9.88 -9.60 -18.75
C SER A 82 -10.76 -9.01 -19.85
N TYR A 83 -10.34 -7.93 -20.50
CA TYR A 83 -11.06 -7.33 -21.62
C TYR A 83 -11.16 -8.30 -22.81
N SER A 84 -10.06 -8.99 -23.14
CA SER A 84 -10.03 -9.97 -24.23
C SER A 84 -11.01 -11.12 -23.98
N GLN A 85 -11.01 -11.69 -22.77
CA GLN A 85 -11.94 -12.76 -22.38
C GLN A 85 -13.40 -12.30 -22.45
N TRP A 86 -13.69 -11.10 -21.94
CA TRP A 86 -15.03 -10.51 -22.04
C TRP A 86 -15.48 -10.35 -23.49
N ASN A 87 -14.61 -9.82 -24.35
CA ASN A 87 -14.93 -9.57 -25.75
C ASN A 87 -15.21 -10.87 -26.52
N VAL A 88 -14.42 -11.93 -26.28
CA VAL A 88 -14.64 -13.25 -26.89
C VAL A 88 -15.99 -13.84 -26.46
N ASN A 89 -16.33 -13.78 -25.18
CA ASN A 89 -17.61 -14.28 -24.68
C ASN A 89 -18.80 -13.53 -25.31
N ARG A 90 -18.68 -12.21 -25.48
CA ARG A 90 -19.70 -11.37 -26.16
C ARG A 90 -19.91 -11.77 -27.62
N GLN A 91 -18.84 -12.09 -28.34
CA GLN A 91 -18.89 -12.55 -29.73
C GLN A 91 -19.52 -13.93 -29.84
N PHE A 92 -19.22 -14.84 -28.89
CA PHE A 92 -19.73 -16.21 -28.90
C PHE A 92 -21.23 -16.31 -28.58
N PHE A 93 -21.73 -15.55 -27.61
CA PHE A 93 -23.13 -15.60 -27.19
C PHE A 93 -24.08 -14.74 -28.05
N GLY A 94 -23.65 -14.30 -29.24
CA GLY A 94 -24.56 -13.75 -30.25
C GLY A 94 -25.22 -12.41 -29.90
N THR A 95 -24.95 -11.80 -28.74
CA THR A 95 -25.22 -10.38 -28.50
C THR A 95 -24.28 -9.53 -29.36
N ARG A 96 -24.52 -9.51 -30.67
CA ARG A 96 -24.33 -8.33 -31.52
C ARG A 96 -25.28 -7.25 -30.98
N ALA A 97 -25.00 -6.74 -29.79
CA ALA A 97 -25.63 -5.52 -29.31
C ALA A 97 -25.06 -4.39 -30.18
N GLY A 98 -25.72 -4.14 -31.32
CA GLY A 98 -25.58 -2.91 -32.09
C GLY A 98 -24.25 -2.68 -32.79
N THR A 99 -23.54 -3.70 -33.27
CA THR A 99 -22.63 -3.42 -34.40
C THR A 99 -23.51 -3.16 -35.60
N GLY A 100 -23.68 -1.87 -35.91
CA GLY A 100 -24.01 -1.42 -37.24
C GLY A 100 -23.21 -2.19 -38.30
N GLY A 101 -23.72 -2.16 -39.52
CA GLY A 101 -23.11 -2.82 -40.65
C GLY A 101 -21.64 -2.41 -40.88
N PRO A 102 -21.04 -2.89 -41.98
CA PRO A 102 -19.61 -2.71 -42.30
C PRO A 102 -19.07 -1.26 -42.43
N GLY A 103 -19.82 -0.23 -41.99
CA GLY A 103 -19.49 1.18 -42.17
C GLY A 103 -19.55 2.08 -40.93
N ASP A 104 -20.09 1.66 -39.77
CA ASP A 104 -20.32 2.59 -38.64
C ASP A 104 -19.48 2.30 -37.38
N GLU A 105 -18.72 3.33 -36.97
CA GLU A 105 -18.08 3.54 -35.66
C GLU A 105 -16.79 2.78 -35.30
N GLY A 106 -15.82 2.75 -36.23
CA GLY A 106 -14.41 2.37 -35.93
C GLY A 106 -13.61 3.37 -35.07
N GLY A 107 -14.24 4.40 -34.50
CA GLY A 107 -13.58 5.49 -33.78
C GLY A 107 -13.36 5.25 -32.27
N TRP A 108 -12.67 6.20 -31.64
CA TRP A 108 -12.42 6.22 -30.19
C TRP A 108 -13.70 6.12 -29.34
N GLN A 109 -14.81 6.67 -29.82
CA GLN A 109 -16.10 6.63 -29.12
C GLN A 109 -16.66 5.20 -28.98
N GLY A 110 -16.57 4.39 -30.04
CA GLY A 110 -16.97 2.99 -30.00
C GLY A 110 -16.06 2.13 -29.12
N LEU A 111 -14.76 2.43 -29.08
CA LEU A 111 -13.83 1.79 -28.13
C LEU A 111 -14.20 2.16 -26.68
N TRP A 112 -14.43 3.44 -26.39
CA TRP A 112 -14.79 3.92 -25.06
C TRP A 112 -16.07 3.24 -24.53
N LEU A 113 -17.12 3.17 -25.35
CA LEU A 113 -18.37 2.49 -25.01
C LEU A 113 -18.15 1.00 -24.69
N ARG A 114 -17.31 0.31 -25.46
CA ARG A 114 -16.96 -1.10 -25.21
C ARG A 114 -16.19 -1.27 -23.91
N VAL A 115 -15.20 -0.42 -23.65
CA VAL A 115 -14.43 -0.43 -22.39
C VAL A 115 -15.35 -0.16 -21.20
N TRP A 116 -16.22 0.84 -21.30
CA TRP A 116 -17.19 1.15 -20.25
C TRP A 116 -18.15 -0.02 -19.97
N GLN A 117 -18.71 -0.62 -21.01
CA GLN A 117 -19.56 -1.81 -20.88
C GLN A 117 -18.80 -3.00 -20.26
N TRP A 118 -17.56 -3.24 -20.68
CA TRP A 118 -16.70 -4.26 -20.10
C TRP A 118 -16.50 -4.04 -18.60
N MET A 119 -16.20 -2.82 -18.18
CA MET A 119 -16.00 -2.49 -16.78
C MET A 119 -17.27 -2.72 -15.95
N LEU A 120 -18.43 -2.29 -16.44
CA LEU A 120 -19.73 -2.49 -15.76
C LEU A 120 -20.15 -3.95 -15.67
N SER A 121 -19.80 -4.76 -16.66
CA SER A 121 -20.18 -6.18 -16.72
C SER A 121 -19.12 -7.12 -16.14
N SER A 122 -17.98 -6.59 -15.71
CA SER A 122 -16.90 -7.37 -15.09
C SER A 122 -16.85 -7.15 -13.59
N ALA A 123 -16.56 -8.21 -12.84
CA ALA A 123 -16.28 -8.14 -11.41
C ALA A 123 -14.76 -7.91 -11.16
N LEU A 124 -14.13 -6.95 -11.86
CA LEU A 124 -12.66 -6.80 -11.91
C LEU A 124 -11.99 -6.83 -10.53
N PHE A 125 -12.52 -6.04 -9.60
CA PHE A 125 -11.98 -5.94 -8.25
C PHE A 125 -12.11 -7.26 -7.47
N GLU A 126 -13.26 -7.92 -7.59
CA GLU A 126 -13.52 -9.20 -6.92
C GLU A 126 -12.71 -10.34 -7.51
N SER A 127 -12.64 -10.46 -8.83
CA SER A 127 -11.82 -11.46 -9.52
C SER A 127 -10.35 -11.29 -9.16
N PHE A 128 -9.85 -10.04 -9.14
CA PHE A 128 -8.50 -9.73 -8.70
C PHE A 128 -8.25 -10.17 -7.25
N ALA A 129 -9.15 -9.82 -6.34
CA ALA A 129 -9.02 -10.19 -4.93
C ALA A 129 -9.11 -11.71 -4.72
N LYS A 130 -9.99 -12.41 -5.44
CA LYS A 130 -10.14 -13.87 -5.37
C LYS A 130 -8.91 -14.58 -5.91
N GLU A 131 -8.28 -14.06 -6.96
CA GLU A 131 -7.02 -14.57 -7.50
C GLU A 131 -5.88 -14.53 -6.46
N LEU A 132 -5.86 -13.52 -5.59
CA LEU A 132 -4.88 -13.41 -4.51
C LEU A 132 -4.98 -14.50 -3.44
N VAL A 133 -6.15 -15.12 -3.31
CA VAL A 133 -6.43 -16.17 -2.30
C VAL A 133 -6.94 -17.46 -2.94
N SER A 134 -6.70 -17.65 -4.25
CA SER A 134 -7.26 -18.77 -5.02
C SER A 134 -6.74 -20.13 -4.59
N ASP A 135 -5.55 -20.17 -4.00
CA ASP A 135 -4.87 -21.36 -3.54
C ASP A 135 -3.92 -21.04 -2.39
N ALA A 136 -3.41 -22.07 -1.73
CA ALA A 136 -2.53 -21.94 -0.56
C ALA A 136 -1.26 -21.13 -0.83
N PRO A 137 -0.47 -21.38 -1.89
CA PRO A 137 0.71 -20.56 -2.16
C PRO A 137 0.36 -19.12 -2.58
N SER A 138 -0.68 -18.88 -3.39
CA SER A 138 -1.16 -17.51 -3.68
C SER A 138 -1.55 -16.75 -2.40
N THR A 139 -2.27 -17.43 -1.51
CA THR A 139 -2.65 -16.89 -0.19
C THR A 139 -1.43 -16.52 0.64
N LEU A 140 -0.42 -17.39 0.71
CA LEU A 140 0.78 -17.11 1.49
C LEU A 140 1.55 -15.91 0.92
N VAL A 141 1.70 -15.82 -0.41
CA VAL A 141 2.32 -14.65 -1.06
C VAL A 141 1.57 -13.36 -0.69
N THR A 142 0.24 -13.39 -0.77
CA THR A 142 -0.62 -12.25 -0.42
C THR A 142 -0.47 -11.85 1.06
N GLN A 143 -0.47 -12.81 1.97
CA GLN A 143 -0.30 -12.55 3.41
C GLN A 143 1.09 -11.95 3.70
N VAL A 144 2.14 -12.50 3.12
CA VAL A 144 3.51 -11.97 3.25
C VAL A 144 3.58 -10.55 2.71
N ALA A 145 3.00 -10.26 1.54
CA ALA A 145 2.98 -8.93 0.96
C ALA A 145 2.21 -7.92 1.84
N LEU A 146 1.05 -8.31 2.39
CA LEU A 146 0.26 -7.46 3.30
C LEU A 146 0.96 -7.22 4.64
N LEU A 147 1.71 -8.20 5.15
CA LEU A 147 2.52 -8.03 6.36
C LEU A 147 3.77 -7.18 6.10
N GLY A 148 4.38 -7.29 4.93
CA GLY A 148 5.41 -6.36 4.47
C GLY A 148 4.86 -4.94 4.36
N THR A 149 3.64 -4.78 3.86
CA THR A 149 2.94 -3.49 3.81
C THR A 149 2.74 -2.92 5.21
N TRP A 150 2.20 -3.71 6.13
CA TRP A 150 2.05 -3.34 7.54
C TRP A 150 3.38 -2.90 8.16
N PHE A 151 4.47 -3.66 7.94
CA PHE A 151 5.79 -3.31 8.46
C PHE A 151 6.26 -1.93 7.99
N TRP A 152 6.18 -1.68 6.69
CA TRP A 152 6.60 -0.39 6.13
C TRP A 152 5.70 0.76 6.58
N ASP A 153 4.39 0.56 6.70
CA ASP A 153 3.47 1.60 7.22
C ASP A 153 3.86 2.01 8.65
N VAL A 154 4.18 1.02 9.49
CA VAL A 154 4.67 1.24 10.86
C VAL A 154 6.01 1.99 10.85
N TRP A 155 6.94 1.56 10.01
CA TRP A 155 8.25 2.18 9.90
C TRP A 155 8.15 3.63 9.38
N ILE A 156 7.34 3.88 8.35
CA ILE A 156 7.05 5.23 7.80
C ILE A 156 6.43 6.10 8.88
N ALA A 157 5.42 5.61 9.61
CA ALA A 157 4.79 6.35 10.71
C ALA A 157 5.81 6.70 11.82
N GLY A 158 6.68 5.75 12.18
CA GLY A 158 7.76 5.94 13.14
C GLY A 158 8.75 7.02 12.69
N LYS A 159 9.33 6.89 11.50
CA LYS A 159 10.29 7.86 10.95
C LYS A 159 9.66 9.24 10.75
N ALA A 160 8.41 9.32 10.30
CA ALA A 160 7.68 10.57 10.17
C ALA A 160 7.52 11.29 11.52
N THR A 161 7.20 10.52 12.58
CA THR A 161 7.09 11.05 13.95
C THR A 161 8.44 11.50 14.48
N GLN A 162 9.49 10.68 14.33
CA GLN A 162 10.86 10.98 14.76
C GLN A 162 11.39 12.27 14.10
N ARG A 163 11.14 12.45 12.80
CA ARG A 163 11.56 13.63 12.03
C ARG A 163 10.57 14.80 12.12
N LYS A 164 9.47 14.67 12.87
CA LYS A 164 8.41 15.69 13.03
C LYS A 164 7.88 16.19 11.68
N LEU A 165 7.70 15.28 10.71
CA LEU A 165 7.20 15.66 9.39
C LEU A 165 5.76 16.20 9.48
N PRO A 166 5.43 17.27 8.76
CA PRO A 166 4.06 17.78 8.73
C PRO A 166 3.12 16.77 8.08
N LYS A 167 1.88 16.69 8.58
CA LYS A 167 0.88 15.74 8.08
C LYS A 167 0.60 15.89 6.58
N SER A 168 0.64 17.11 6.06
CA SER A 168 0.48 17.38 4.62
C SER A 168 1.52 16.68 3.76
N GLN A 169 2.74 16.48 4.27
CA GLN A 169 3.81 15.76 3.59
C GLN A 169 3.65 14.24 3.72
N THR A 170 3.11 13.74 4.83
CA THR A 170 2.99 12.29 5.07
C THR A 170 1.74 11.69 4.43
N ILE A 171 0.64 12.44 4.33
CA ILE A 171 -0.65 11.96 3.79
C ILE A 171 -0.52 11.36 2.38
N PRO A 172 0.20 11.96 1.42
CA PRO A 172 0.39 11.36 0.10
C PRO A 172 1.00 9.96 0.16
N TYR A 173 2.00 9.75 1.02
CA TYR A 173 2.63 8.43 1.19
C TYR A 173 1.69 7.44 1.87
N ILE A 174 0.92 7.88 2.86
CA ILE A 174 -0.08 7.03 3.53
C ILE A 174 -1.15 6.60 2.54
N ALA A 175 -1.67 7.53 1.72
CA ALA A 175 -2.66 7.21 0.71
C ALA A 175 -2.08 6.26 -0.36
N LEU A 176 -0.83 6.47 -0.75
CA LEU A 176 -0.10 5.61 -1.69
C LEU A 176 0.30 4.25 -1.09
N SER A 177 0.31 4.04 0.22
CA SER A 177 0.52 2.69 0.77
C SER A 177 -0.76 1.85 0.75
N GLN A 178 -1.93 2.50 0.72
CA GLN A 178 -3.22 1.81 0.62
C GLN A 178 -3.60 1.42 -0.81
N ILE A 179 -3.11 2.22 -1.75
CA ILE A 179 -3.33 2.10 -3.19
C ILE A 179 -1.96 1.80 -3.78
N LEU A 180 -1.65 0.74 -4.51
CA LEU A 180 -0.28 0.42 -4.99
C LEU A 180 0.60 -0.39 -4.01
N PRO A 181 1.59 -1.10 -4.56
CA PRO A 181 2.53 -1.92 -3.82
C PRO A 181 3.43 -1.08 -2.93
N ILE A 182 3.82 -1.67 -1.80
CA ILE A 182 4.48 -0.93 -0.74
C ILE A 182 5.90 -0.51 -1.09
N THR A 183 6.61 -1.27 -1.94
CA THR A 183 8.01 -0.94 -2.26
C THR A 183 8.13 0.40 -2.96
N LEU A 184 7.19 0.73 -3.85
CA LEU A 184 7.16 2.02 -4.52
C LEU A 184 7.04 3.14 -3.49
N THR A 185 6.07 3.04 -2.59
CA THR A 185 5.80 4.03 -1.55
C THR A 185 6.97 4.17 -0.58
N ALA A 186 7.53 3.05 -0.12
CA ALA A 186 8.70 3.03 0.76
C ALA A 186 9.93 3.66 0.09
N SER A 187 10.19 3.34 -1.19
CA SER A 187 11.30 3.92 -1.95
C SER A 187 11.16 5.42 -2.14
N LEU A 188 9.94 5.90 -2.46
CA LEU A 188 9.65 7.32 -2.61
C LEU A 188 9.78 8.07 -1.27
N PHE A 189 9.30 7.48 -0.18
CA PHE A 189 9.45 8.06 1.16
C PHE A 189 10.92 8.11 1.60
N LEU A 190 11.68 7.03 1.39
CA LEU A 190 13.12 7.00 1.64
C LEU A 190 13.84 8.08 0.84
N LEU A 191 13.52 8.21 -0.46
CA LEU A 191 14.08 9.23 -1.32
C LEU A 191 13.79 10.64 -0.79
N ASP A 192 12.57 10.88 -0.30
CA ASP A 192 12.20 12.13 0.34
C ASP A 192 13.03 12.44 1.58
N THR A 193 13.28 11.41 2.40
CA THR A 193 14.07 11.53 3.63
C THR A 193 15.54 11.82 3.34
N GLU A 194 16.13 11.24 2.29
CA GLU A 194 17.52 11.44 1.86
C GLU A 194 17.76 12.83 1.26
N LEU A 195 16.81 13.30 0.44
CA LEU A 195 16.84 14.64 -0.12
C LEU A 195 16.68 15.71 0.98
N SER A 196 15.81 15.46 1.94
CA SER A 196 15.57 16.40 3.05
C SER A 196 16.75 16.45 4.04
N SER A 197 17.47 15.35 4.28
CA SER A 197 18.70 15.40 5.09
C SER A 197 19.85 16.13 4.40
N SER A 198 19.87 16.11 3.06
CA SER A 198 20.90 16.78 2.27
C SER A 198 20.75 18.32 2.28
N SER A 199 19.55 18.85 2.50
CA SER A 199 19.32 20.30 2.55
C SER A 199 19.67 20.93 3.91
N SER A 200 19.56 20.18 5.01
CA SER A 200 19.85 20.69 6.35
C SER A 200 21.34 20.95 6.65
N SER A 201 22.26 20.40 5.85
CA SER A 201 23.71 20.53 6.10
C SER A 201 24.38 21.69 5.36
N SER A 202 23.65 22.47 4.55
CA SER A 202 24.22 23.58 3.76
C SER A 202 24.14 24.95 4.44
N SER A 203 23.62 25.03 5.68
CA SER A 203 23.69 26.26 6.47
C SER A 203 25.12 26.47 7.00
N PRO A 204 25.75 27.64 6.76
CA PRO A 204 27.05 27.95 7.34
C PRO A 204 26.97 27.93 8.87
N PRO A 205 28.05 27.52 9.57
CA PRO A 205 28.05 27.50 11.03
C PRO A 205 27.78 28.91 11.54
N LEU A 206 26.60 29.12 12.14
CA LEU A 206 26.33 30.33 12.91
C LEU A 206 27.36 30.34 14.04
N LYS A 207 28.27 31.33 14.04
CA LYS A 207 29.14 31.62 15.17
C LYS A 207 28.26 31.83 16.39
N THR A 208 28.23 30.87 17.30
CA THR A 208 27.55 30.95 18.59
C THR A 208 28.07 32.17 19.37
N PRO A 209 27.22 33.14 19.73
CA PRO A 209 27.54 34.10 20.76
C PRO A 209 27.68 33.37 22.11
N LYS A 210 28.73 33.74 22.82
CA LYS A 210 29.12 33.25 24.15
C LYS A 210 27.93 33.37 25.14
N PRO A 211 27.66 32.37 25.99
CA PRO A 211 26.55 32.41 26.93
C PRO A 211 26.81 33.40 28.08
N PRO A 212 25.83 34.21 28.51
CA PRO A 212 25.89 34.89 29.79
C PRO A 212 25.49 33.94 30.93
N THR A 213 26.39 33.96 31.91
CA THR A 213 26.38 33.37 33.24
C THR A 213 25.16 33.75 34.09
N GLN A 214 24.57 32.73 34.73
CA GLN A 214 23.81 32.70 36.00
C GLN A 214 22.54 33.56 36.18
N ALA A 215 21.47 32.93 36.67
CA ALA A 215 21.03 33.12 38.07
C ALA A 215 19.92 32.13 38.45
N ASN A 216 20.04 31.59 39.65
CA ASN A 216 19.12 30.68 40.31
C ASN A 216 17.74 31.32 40.51
N THR A 217 16.67 30.60 40.21
CA THR A 217 15.39 30.81 40.92
C THR A 217 14.65 29.49 41.06
N SER A 218 14.75 28.95 42.26
CA SER A 218 13.97 27.84 42.79
C SER A 218 12.52 28.27 43.05
N ALA A 219 11.62 27.28 43.13
CA ALA A 219 10.19 27.38 43.48
C ALA A 219 9.28 27.89 42.34
N THR A 220 8.39 27.08 41.77
CA THR A 220 7.21 26.58 42.48
C THR A 220 6.74 25.29 41.83
N ARG A 221 6.82 24.20 42.59
CA ARG A 221 6.38 22.86 42.20
C ARG A 221 4.89 22.73 42.52
N THR A 222 4.04 23.34 41.70
CA THR A 222 2.58 23.18 41.82
C THR A 222 2.15 21.81 41.31
N LEU A 223 1.74 21.00 42.28
CA LEU A 223 0.95 19.79 42.14
C LEU A 223 -0.31 20.03 41.29
N THR A 224 -0.23 19.75 40.00
CA THR A 224 -1.42 19.46 39.17
C THR A 224 -1.29 18.06 38.57
N LYS A 225 -1.00 17.09 39.44
CA LYS A 225 -0.86 15.66 39.07
C LYS A 225 -2.15 14.84 39.20
N SER A 226 -3.33 15.46 39.31
CA SER A 226 -4.55 14.74 39.74
C SER A 226 -5.85 15.06 38.97
N ARG A 227 -5.79 15.39 37.67
CA ARG A 227 -7.04 15.49 36.87
C ARG A 227 -6.97 15.05 35.41
N ALA A 228 -5.94 14.29 35.03
CA ALA A 228 -5.84 13.66 33.71
C ALA A 228 -6.09 12.13 33.77
N ARG A 229 -6.98 11.69 34.68
CA ARG A 229 -7.30 10.27 34.92
C ARG A 229 -8.73 9.87 34.53
N THR A 230 -9.48 10.75 33.88
CA THR A 230 -10.86 10.50 33.43
C THR A 230 -11.00 10.80 31.94
N LEU A 231 -10.19 10.06 31.17
CA LEU A 231 -10.40 9.60 29.80
C LEU A 231 -9.08 8.91 29.43
N ALA A 232 -8.76 7.85 30.19
CA ALA A 232 -7.82 6.84 29.71
C ALA A 232 -8.53 6.14 28.54
N ALA A 233 -8.62 6.85 27.41
CA ALA A 233 -8.94 6.27 26.13
C ALA A 233 -8.02 5.08 25.99
N THR A 234 -8.62 3.90 26.02
CA THR A 234 -7.98 2.59 25.99
C THR A 234 -6.98 2.62 24.84
N LYS A 235 -5.71 2.87 25.17
CA LYS A 235 -4.64 2.84 24.18
C LYS A 235 -4.49 1.39 23.80
N LEU A 236 -5.21 0.99 22.76
CA LEU A 236 -5.10 -0.34 22.18
C LEU A 236 -3.62 -0.55 21.86
N SER A 237 -2.99 -1.49 22.56
CA SER A 237 -1.55 -1.72 22.44
C SER A 237 -1.22 -1.99 20.97
N PHE A 238 -0.04 -1.55 20.54
CA PHE A 238 0.38 -1.75 19.17
C PHE A 238 0.42 -3.25 18.82
N THR A 239 0.85 -4.08 19.76
CA THR A 239 0.78 -5.55 19.69
C THR A 239 -0.63 -6.06 19.43
N LEU A 240 -1.66 -5.52 20.09
CA LEU A 240 -3.05 -5.93 19.87
C LEU A 240 -3.52 -5.55 18.47
N ARG A 241 -3.12 -4.38 17.94
CA ARG A 241 -3.42 -4.00 16.55
C ARG A 241 -2.79 -4.97 15.55
N THR A 242 -1.51 -5.31 15.76
CA THR A 242 -0.81 -6.29 14.93
C THR A 242 -1.43 -7.67 15.03
N LEU A 243 -1.84 -8.11 16.22
CA LEU A 243 -2.52 -9.38 16.42
C LEU A 243 -3.86 -9.42 15.68
N LEU A 244 -4.66 -8.36 15.81
CA LEU A 244 -5.94 -8.24 15.10
C LEU A 244 -5.75 -8.25 13.59
N PHE A 245 -4.74 -7.55 13.08
CA PHE A 245 -4.41 -7.55 11.65
C PHE A 245 -4.01 -8.95 11.17
N ASN A 246 -3.09 -9.62 11.87
CA ASN A 246 -2.68 -10.99 11.54
C ASN A 246 -3.86 -11.98 11.60
N ALA A 247 -4.72 -11.87 12.60
CA ALA A 247 -5.93 -12.68 12.71
C ALA A 247 -6.90 -12.43 11.53
N ALA A 248 -7.07 -11.18 11.11
CA ALA A 248 -7.87 -10.86 9.93
C ALA A 248 -7.25 -11.46 8.65
N LEU A 249 -5.93 -11.36 8.47
CA LEU A 249 -5.25 -11.95 7.31
C LEU A 249 -5.35 -13.49 7.26
N LEU A 250 -5.36 -14.15 8.42
CA LEU A 250 -5.57 -15.59 8.54
C LEU A 250 -6.96 -16.03 8.09
N LEU A 251 -7.97 -15.25 8.45
CA LEU A 251 -9.37 -15.57 8.15
C LEU A 251 -9.74 -15.26 6.69
N LEU A 252 -9.02 -14.33 6.04
CA LEU A 252 -9.33 -13.83 4.69
C LEU A 252 -9.63 -14.92 3.65
N PRO A 253 -8.85 -16.02 3.52
CA PRO A 253 -9.12 -17.07 2.53
C PRO A 253 -10.44 -17.82 2.81
N SER A 254 -10.82 -17.97 4.07
CA SER A 254 -12.07 -18.65 4.46
C SER A 254 -13.31 -17.88 4.02
N PHE A 255 -13.18 -16.56 3.81
CA PHE A 255 -14.25 -15.72 3.30
C PHE A 255 -14.33 -15.69 1.77
N ALA A 256 -13.33 -16.19 1.03
CA ALA A 256 -13.29 -16.16 -0.44
C ALA A 256 -14.56 -16.68 -1.16
N PRO A 257 -15.24 -17.75 -0.71
CA PRO A 257 -16.47 -18.21 -1.34
C PRO A 257 -17.72 -17.42 -0.93
N THR A 258 -17.62 -16.52 0.05
CA THR A 258 -18.76 -15.82 0.64
C THR A 258 -18.95 -14.41 0.05
N PRO A 259 -20.18 -13.86 0.05
CA PRO A 259 -20.42 -12.46 -0.35
C PRO A 259 -19.70 -11.43 0.54
N SER A 260 -19.30 -11.83 1.75
CA SER A 260 -18.56 -10.98 2.70
C SER A 260 -17.07 -10.84 2.37
N PHE A 261 -16.57 -11.55 1.35
CA PHE A 261 -15.16 -11.50 0.97
C PHE A 261 -14.65 -10.09 0.72
N ILE A 262 -15.33 -9.33 -0.15
CA ILE A 262 -14.90 -7.98 -0.54
C ILE A 262 -14.96 -6.98 0.62
N PRO A 263 -16.05 -6.90 1.40
CA PRO A 263 -16.05 -6.12 2.63
C PRO A 263 -14.89 -6.45 3.57
N PHE A 264 -14.55 -7.74 3.70
CA PHE A 264 -13.45 -8.18 4.56
C PHE A 264 -12.07 -7.80 3.99
N VAL A 265 -11.87 -7.89 2.67
CA VAL A 265 -10.67 -7.34 1.99
C VAL A 265 -10.54 -5.84 2.29
N LEU A 266 -11.61 -5.06 2.15
CA LEU A 266 -11.59 -3.62 2.45
C LEU A 266 -11.31 -3.35 3.92
N LEU A 267 -11.84 -4.17 4.84
CA LEU A 267 -11.51 -4.08 6.26
C LEU A 267 -10.01 -4.27 6.50
N THR A 268 -9.38 -5.28 5.88
CA THR A 268 -7.92 -5.47 6.01
C THR A 268 -7.13 -4.27 5.51
N ARG A 269 -7.61 -3.60 4.45
CA ARG A 269 -7.02 -2.33 3.96
C ARG A 269 -7.20 -1.21 4.96
N VAL A 270 -8.40 -1.01 5.53
CA VAL A 270 -8.60 -0.01 6.59
C VAL A 270 -7.71 -0.28 7.80
N MET A 271 -7.47 -1.54 8.14
CA MET A 271 -6.56 -1.89 9.23
C MET A 271 -5.12 -1.46 8.97
N LEU A 272 -4.64 -1.45 7.71
CA LEU A 272 -3.30 -0.94 7.38
C LEU A 272 -3.10 0.55 7.71
N LEU A 273 -4.18 1.33 7.91
CA LEU A 273 -4.09 2.73 8.34
C LEU A 273 -3.86 2.89 9.85
N LEU A 274 -4.02 1.83 10.64
CA LEU A 274 -3.90 1.88 12.11
C LEU A 274 -2.55 2.42 12.62
N PRO A 275 -1.39 2.19 11.97
CA PRO A 275 -0.12 2.79 12.38
C PRO A 275 -0.10 4.33 12.29
N HIS A 276 -0.96 4.93 11.45
CA HIS A 276 -0.97 6.37 11.19
C HIS A 276 -1.94 7.18 12.04
N LEU A 277 -2.78 6.53 12.86
CA LEU A 277 -3.84 7.20 13.65
C LEU A 277 -3.32 8.09 14.81
N GLY A 278 -2.04 8.45 14.86
CA GLY A 278 -1.46 9.45 15.79
C GLY A 278 -1.48 9.07 17.28
N GLN A 279 -2.07 7.93 17.63
CA GLN A 279 -2.15 7.41 19.00
C GLN A 279 -0.98 6.51 19.38
N THR A 280 -0.22 6.06 18.39
CA THR A 280 1.03 5.32 18.58
C THR A 280 2.14 6.32 18.82
N ARG A 281 2.29 6.76 20.08
CA ARG A 281 3.65 7.05 20.54
C ARG A 281 4.37 5.72 20.49
N LEU A 282 5.04 5.42 19.38
CA LEU A 282 6.12 4.43 19.31
C LEU A 282 7.18 4.95 20.27
N ALA A 283 6.96 4.70 21.56
CA ALA A 283 7.65 5.38 22.66
C ALA A 283 9.03 4.77 22.91
N ALA A 284 9.29 3.60 22.32
CA ALA A 284 10.55 2.89 22.36
C ALA A 284 10.77 2.13 21.04
N ASP A 285 12.04 1.98 20.65
CA ASP A 285 12.44 1.13 19.51
C ASP A 285 12.04 -0.35 19.71
N ASP A 286 11.74 -0.77 20.95
CA ASP A 286 11.36 -2.14 21.26
C ASP A 286 9.94 -2.53 20.77
N ASP A 287 9.03 -1.56 20.66
CA ASP A 287 7.62 -1.84 20.32
C ASP A 287 7.44 -2.26 18.86
N TRP A 288 8.20 -1.64 17.94
CA TRP A 288 8.12 -1.98 16.52
C TRP A 288 8.80 -3.31 16.23
N PHE A 289 9.92 -3.61 16.90
CA PHE A 289 10.61 -4.88 16.76
C PHE A 289 9.73 -6.03 17.24
N SER A 290 9.06 -5.86 18.39
CA SER A 290 8.11 -6.85 18.92
C SER A 290 6.96 -7.16 17.95
N ALA A 291 6.41 -6.13 17.29
CA ALA A 291 5.36 -6.34 16.28
C ALA A 291 5.87 -6.98 14.99
N LEU A 292 7.11 -6.69 14.60
CA LEU A 292 7.78 -7.34 13.49
C LEU A 292 8.01 -8.82 13.81
N THR A 293 8.56 -9.14 14.98
CA THR A 293 8.77 -10.52 15.44
C THR A 293 7.45 -11.28 15.51
N LEU A 294 6.39 -10.65 16.02
CA LEU A 294 5.05 -11.25 16.04
C LEU A 294 4.56 -11.57 14.63
N SER A 295 4.62 -10.59 13.71
CA SER A 295 4.20 -10.77 12.31
C SER A 295 5.03 -11.84 11.59
N ALA A 296 6.34 -11.85 11.81
CA ALA A 296 7.24 -12.87 11.26
C ALA A 296 6.88 -14.27 11.79
N GLY A 297 6.58 -14.39 13.09
CA GLY A 297 6.09 -15.62 13.69
C GLY A 297 4.79 -16.12 13.04
N PHE A 298 3.84 -15.22 12.77
CA PHE A 298 2.60 -15.55 12.05
C PHE A 298 2.87 -16.00 10.61
N VAL A 299 3.77 -15.34 9.87
CA VAL A 299 4.18 -15.78 8.53
C VAL A 299 4.76 -17.18 8.57
N VAL A 300 5.71 -17.45 9.48
CA VAL A 300 6.36 -18.76 9.58
C VAL A 300 5.35 -19.83 9.98
N ALA A 301 4.45 -19.54 10.92
CA ALA A 301 3.38 -20.43 11.31
C ALA A 301 2.45 -20.74 10.12
N ASN A 302 2.01 -19.71 9.38
CA ASN A 302 1.18 -19.90 8.19
C ASN A 302 1.89 -20.63 7.07
N ALA A 303 3.14 -20.27 6.80
CA ALA A 303 3.98 -20.97 5.86
C ALA A 303 4.07 -22.44 6.26
N SER A 304 4.26 -22.78 7.54
CA SER A 304 4.30 -24.17 7.99
C SER A 304 2.96 -24.91 7.82
N LEU A 305 1.83 -24.23 8.07
CA LEU A 305 0.49 -24.80 7.89
C LEU A 305 0.15 -25.02 6.41
N LEU A 306 0.48 -24.06 5.55
CA LEU A 306 0.19 -24.09 4.11
C LEU A 306 1.24 -24.89 3.32
N ALA A 307 2.50 -24.92 3.77
CA ALA A 307 3.60 -25.64 3.12
C ALA A 307 3.50 -27.16 3.28
N LYS A 308 2.65 -27.68 4.18
CA LYS A 308 2.30 -29.10 4.20
C LYS A 308 1.78 -29.60 2.85
N GLY A 309 1.36 -28.72 1.93
CA GLY A 309 0.96 -29.06 0.56
C GLY A 309 1.84 -28.54 -0.59
N ALA A 310 2.63 -27.47 -0.44
CA ALA A 310 3.27 -26.79 -1.58
C ALA A 310 4.80 -26.60 -1.49
N GLY A 311 5.39 -26.67 -0.29
CA GLY A 311 6.81 -26.33 -0.06
C GLY A 311 7.20 -24.89 -0.40
N VAL A 312 8.39 -24.45 0.02
CA VAL A 312 8.92 -23.08 -0.28
C VAL A 312 9.07 -22.85 -1.79
N LEU A 313 9.48 -23.89 -2.52
CA LEU A 313 9.59 -23.85 -3.98
C LEU A 313 8.24 -23.62 -4.67
N GLY A 314 7.14 -24.14 -4.13
CA GLY A 314 5.80 -23.89 -4.68
C GLY A 314 5.39 -22.42 -4.54
N VAL A 315 5.77 -21.78 -3.44
CA VAL A 315 5.53 -20.34 -3.18
C VAL A 315 6.31 -19.49 -4.18
N LEU A 316 7.61 -19.74 -4.33
CA LEU A 316 8.45 -19.07 -5.33
C LEU A 316 7.94 -19.33 -6.76
N GLY A 317 7.54 -20.56 -7.04
CA GLY A 317 6.91 -20.96 -8.29
C GLY A 317 5.66 -20.14 -8.60
N ARG A 318 4.86 -19.74 -7.60
CA ARG A 318 3.70 -18.85 -7.81
C ARG A 318 4.07 -17.39 -8.03
N VAL A 319 5.16 -16.91 -7.47
CA VAL A 319 5.66 -15.55 -7.79
C VAL A 319 6.04 -15.45 -9.28
N TRP A 320 6.53 -16.53 -9.89
CA TRP A 320 6.87 -16.56 -11.32
C TRP A 320 5.73 -17.02 -12.23
N GLY A 321 4.97 -18.01 -11.78
CA GLY A 321 4.01 -18.77 -12.58
C GLY A 321 2.55 -18.51 -12.24
N GLY A 322 2.25 -17.87 -11.11
CA GLY A 322 0.88 -17.64 -10.63
C GLY A 322 0.07 -16.66 -11.46
N GLY A 323 -1.11 -16.31 -10.97
CA GLY A 323 -1.94 -15.27 -11.56
C GLY A 323 -1.25 -13.90 -11.59
N MET A 324 -1.69 -13.00 -12.47
CA MET A 324 -1.11 -11.66 -12.64
C MET A 324 -1.15 -10.85 -11.35
N ALA A 325 -2.21 -11.00 -10.54
CA ALA A 325 -2.33 -10.34 -9.24
C ALA A 325 -1.26 -10.83 -8.25
N VAL A 326 -1.07 -12.15 -8.20
CA VAL A 326 -0.10 -12.82 -7.32
C VAL A 326 1.33 -12.48 -7.73
N ARG A 327 1.62 -12.45 -9.03
CA ARG A 327 2.94 -12.04 -9.56
C ARG A 327 3.25 -10.59 -9.18
N ALA A 328 2.29 -9.67 -9.33
CA ALA A 328 2.48 -8.28 -8.96
C ALA A 328 2.86 -8.11 -7.47
N LEU A 329 2.13 -8.78 -6.56
CA LEU A 329 2.45 -8.75 -5.13
C LEU A 329 3.74 -9.50 -4.79
N GLY A 330 4.00 -10.63 -5.43
CA GLY A 330 5.19 -11.41 -5.20
C GLY A 330 6.47 -10.66 -5.58
N TRP A 331 6.48 -10.02 -6.75
CA TRP A 331 7.60 -9.17 -7.18
C TRP A 331 7.76 -7.95 -6.28
N ASP A 332 6.66 -7.33 -5.84
CA ASP A 332 6.73 -6.26 -4.85
C ASP A 332 7.37 -6.75 -3.54
N GLY A 333 6.98 -7.93 -3.04
CA GLY A 333 7.58 -8.53 -1.84
C GLY A 333 9.08 -8.75 -1.97
N VAL A 334 9.55 -9.23 -3.14
CA VAL A 334 10.98 -9.41 -3.42
C VAL A 334 11.73 -8.08 -3.38
N LEU A 335 11.18 -7.05 -4.04
CA LEU A 335 11.80 -5.72 -4.05
C LEU A 335 11.77 -5.06 -2.66
N ALA A 336 10.67 -5.21 -1.91
CA ALA A 336 10.52 -4.74 -0.54
C ALA A 336 11.55 -5.38 0.39
N GLY A 337 11.79 -6.68 0.25
CA GLY A 337 12.82 -7.40 0.99
C GLY A 337 14.22 -6.88 0.68
N GLY A 338 14.54 -6.64 -0.59
CA GLY A 338 15.79 -6.01 -1.01
C GLY A 338 15.97 -4.61 -0.42
N LEU A 339 14.91 -3.79 -0.44
CA LEU A 339 14.90 -2.46 0.14
C LEU A 339 15.10 -2.49 1.66
N ALA A 340 14.41 -3.39 2.36
CA ALA A 340 14.52 -3.58 3.80
C ALA A 340 15.92 -4.06 4.19
N GLY A 341 16.56 -4.95 3.42
CA GLY A 341 17.95 -5.35 3.66
C GLY A 341 18.95 -4.21 3.50
N GLY A 342 18.70 -3.27 2.57
CA GLY A 342 19.57 -2.11 2.33
C GLY A 342 19.39 -0.97 3.34
N TRP A 343 18.16 -0.68 3.76
CA TRP A 343 17.82 0.50 4.59
C TRP A 343 17.24 0.19 5.96
N GLY A 344 16.70 -1.01 6.19
CA GLY A 344 16.10 -1.40 7.47
C GLY A 344 17.08 -1.47 8.63
N VAL A 345 18.39 -1.45 8.35
CA VAL A 345 19.48 -1.46 9.34
C VAL A 345 19.99 -0.05 9.68
N ARG A 346 19.49 1.02 9.01
CA ARG A 346 19.97 2.41 9.17
C ARG A 346 19.01 3.33 9.97
#